data_AF-A0A540MMN5-F1
#
_entry.id   AF-A0A540MMN5-F1
#
_cell.length_a   1.000
_cell.length_b   1.000
_cell.length_c   1.000
_cell.angle_alpha   90.00
_cell.angle_beta   90.00
_cell.angle_gamma   90.00
#
_symmetry.space_group_name_H-M   'P 1'
#
loop_
_entity.id
_entity.type
_entity.pdbx_description
1 polymer ?
#
loop_
_entity_poly.entity_id
_entity_poly.type
_entity_poly.pdbx_seq_one_letter_code
_entity_poly.pdbx_strand_id
1 'polypeptide(L)'
;MVTPVPLLHAVNSGEFHDYEPVRNFRDARSVAWNETKKLWKIAGPIAFTIICNFGNNTATTMFVGHLGNLQLSAVSISLSVICTFSFGFMEGWTGFSWLAFKDIWAFVRLSLESAVMLCLEIWYMMTLILATGHLSNAVLSIDSLAICLNFNGLEAMLFIGINAAISVRVSNELGLARPRAAKYSVYVTVGQSLLIGIVCMVVILITKDYFSVLYTNNEELQHSVSNLAILLGVTMLLNSVQPVISGVAIGGGWQGLVAYVNLGCYYIIGLPLGILLGYVAKWGVKGIWGGMICGTALQTLLLMIVLYRTNWNKEVEQTTDRMKKWAGQDYGDEEIAAVSV
;
A
#
# COMPACT_ATOMS: atom_id res chain seq x y z
N MET A 1 -11.26 9.35 31.84
CA MET A 1 -10.53 10.59 31.52
C MET A 1 -9.05 10.25 31.62
N VAL A 2 -8.46 9.77 30.52
CA VAL A 2 -7.02 9.47 30.46
C VAL A 2 -6.36 10.75 29.99
N THR A 3 -5.65 11.44 30.87
CA THR A 3 -4.85 12.59 30.49
C THR A 3 -3.77 12.13 29.50
N PRO A 4 -3.58 12.80 28.36
CA PRO A 4 -2.43 12.52 27.52
C PRO A 4 -1.19 13.00 28.27
N VAL A 5 -0.36 12.07 28.73
CA VAL A 5 1.01 12.41 29.14
C VAL A 5 1.67 13.04 27.91
N PRO A 6 2.27 14.23 28.00
CA PRO A 6 2.96 14.83 26.87
C PRO A 6 4.04 13.84 26.38
N LEU A 7 3.99 13.43 25.11
CA LEU A 7 4.91 12.47 24.50
C LEU A 7 6.39 12.78 24.82
N LEU A 8 6.74 14.08 24.92
CA LEU A 8 8.07 14.55 25.28
C LEU A 8 8.51 14.19 26.71
N HIS A 9 7.58 14.14 27.68
CA HIS A 9 7.87 13.80 29.07
C HIS A 9 8.10 12.29 29.26
N ALA A 10 7.37 11.45 28.51
CA ALA A 10 7.53 9.99 28.50
C ALA A 10 8.79 9.52 27.74
N VAL A 11 9.22 10.29 26.73
CA VAL A 11 10.52 10.09 26.04
C VAL A 11 11.68 10.46 26.97
N ASN A 12 11.55 11.53 27.76
CA ASN A 12 12.56 11.93 28.74
C ASN A 12 12.60 11.06 30.01
N SER A 13 11.49 10.42 30.39
CA SER A 13 11.42 9.54 31.57
C SER A 13 12.01 8.13 31.35
N GLY A 14 12.34 7.77 30.11
CA GLY A 14 12.85 6.43 29.78
C GLY A 14 11.80 5.32 29.87
N GLU A 15 10.51 5.63 30.03
CA GLU A 15 9.43 4.64 30.16
C GLU A 15 9.26 3.74 28.93
N PHE A 16 9.71 4.21 27.76
CA PHE A 16 9.56 3.49 26.50
C PHE A 16 10.89 2.87 26.01
N HIS A 17 11.38 1.85 26.70
CA HIS A 17 12.58 1.09 26.27
C HIS A 17 12.47 0.58 24.82
N ASP A 18 13.47 0.91 24.00
CA ASP A 18 13.67 0.38 22.65
C ASP A 18 14.29 -1.03 22.70
N TYR A 19 14.20 -1.79 21.61
CA TYR A 19 14.77 -3.15 21.57
C TYR A 19 16.30 -3.15 21.72
N GLU A 20 16.85 -4.15 22.41
CA GLU A 20 18.29 -4.40 22.37
C GLU A 20 18.74 -4.86 20.96
N PRO A 21 20.02 -4.63 20.58
CA PRO A 21 20.52 -5.10 19.30
C PRO A 21 20.47 -6.63 19.24
N VAL A 22 19.82 -7.17 18.20
CA VAL A 22 19.77 -8.61 17.93
C VAL A 22 21.19 -9.16 17.77
N ARG A 23 21.59 -10.08 18.66
CA ARG A 23 22.91 -10.72 18.65
C ARG A 23 22.87 -12.15 18.14
N ASN A 24 21.81 -12.88 18.49
CA ASN A 24 21.69 -14.30 18.17
C ASN A 24 20.38 -14.61 17.44
N PHE A 25 20.31 -15.79 16.81
CA PHE A 25 19.09 -16.25 16.12
C PHE A 25 17.87 -16.33 17.04
N ARG A 26 18.06 -16.64 18.33
CA ARG A 26 16.98 -16.66 19.32
C ARG A 26 16.34 -15.29 19.50
N ASP A 27 17.16 -14.24 19.57
CA ASP A 27 16.70 -12.86 19.69
C ASP A 27 15.97 -12.44 18.42
N ALA A 28 16.54 -12.76 17.26
CA ALA A 28 15.92 -12.50 15.95
C ALA A 28 14.52 -13.14 15.85
N ARG A 29 14.40 -14.41 16.26
CA ARG A 29 13.12 -15.13 16.28
C ARG A 29 12.13 -14.52 17.26
N SER A 30 12.59 -14.11 18.45
CA SER A 30 11.75 -13.48 19.46
C SER A 30 11.22 -12.13 18.99
N VAL A 31 12.09 -11.28 18.44
CA VAL A 31 11.73 -9.99 17.86
C VAL A 31 10.76 -10.19 16.69
N ALA A 32 11.07 -11.10 15.76
CA ALA A 32 10.20 -11.39 14.64
C ALA A 32 8.80 -11.82 15.10
N TRP A 33 8.69 -12.70 16.09
CA TRP A 33 7.42 -13.14 16.63
C TRP A 33 6.63 -12.01 17.31
N ASN A 34 7.30 -11.17 18.08
CA ASN A 34 6.67 -10.04 18.76
C ASN A 34 6.18 -8.98 17.76
N GLU A 35 7.00 -8.63 16.78
CA GLU A 35 6.63 -7.67 15.73
C GLU A 35 5.51 -8.22 14.84
N THR A 36 5.51 -9.53 14.54
CA THR A 36 4.41 -10.23 13.85
C THR A 36 3.09 -10.05 14.60
N LYS A 37 3.07 -10.36 15.91
CA LYS A 37 1.85 -10.23 16.72
C LYS A 37 1.31 -8.81 16.73
N LYS A 38 2.20 -7.82 16.90
CA LYS A 38 1.81 -6.40 16.89
C LYS A 38 1.27 -5.97 15.52
N LEU A 39 1.91 -6.40 14.43
CA LEU A 39 1.46 -6.13 13.06
C LEU A 39 0.07 -6.70 12.83
N TRP A 40 -0.12 -8.01 13.03
CA TRP A 40 -1.39 -8.68 12.71
C TRP A 40 -2.55 -8.31 13.64
N LYS A 41 -2.28 -7.80 14.84
CA LYS A 41 -3.30 -7.20 15.71
C LYS A 41 -3.95 -5.97 15.07
N ILE A 42 -3.24 -5.27 14.19
CA ILE A 42 -3.74 -4.11 13.43
C ILE A 42 -4.15 -4.55 12.02
N ALA A 43 -3.28 -5.25 11.30
CA ALA A 43 -3.50 -5.65 9.91
C ALA A 43 -4.66 -6.63 9.74
N GLY A 44 -4.87 -7.56 10.68
CA GLY A 44 -5.90 -8.59 10.60
C GLY A 44 -7.31 -8.00 10.50
N PRO A 45 -7.76 -7.19 11.47
CA PRO A 45 -9.07 -6.54 11.41
C PRO A 45 -9.22 -5.63 10.19
N ILE A 46 -8.20 -4.83 9.85
CA ILE A 46 -8.26 -3.91 8.71
C ILE A 46 -8.40 -4.70 7.39
N ALA A 47 -7.55 -5.69 7.16
CA ALA A 47 -7.60 -6.52 5.95
C ALA A 47 -8.94 -7.26 5.85
N PHE A 48 -9.44 -7.80 6.95
CA PHE A 48 -10.75 -8.45 6.99
C PHE A 48 -11.87 -7.47 6.59
N THR A 49 -11.90 -6.27 7.19
CA THR A 49 -12.88 -5.24 6.83
C THR A 49 -12.79 -4.84 5.36
N ILE A 50 -11.58 -4.65 4.83
CA ILE A 50 -11.38 -4.30 3.41
C ILE A 50 -11.88 -5.42 2.49
N ILE A 51 -11.54 -6.68 2.79
CA ILE A 51 -11.98 -7.84 2.01
C ILE A 51 -13.51 -8.00 2.07
N CYS A 52 -14.11 -7.85 3.24
CA CYS A 52 -15.57 -7.89 3.39
C CYS A 52 -16.25 -6.76 2.61
N ASN A 53 -15.70 -5.54 2.67
CA ASN A 53 -16.25 -4.41 1.92
C ASN A 53 -16.11 -4.62 0.40
N PHE A 54 -14.95 -5.13 -0.05
CA PHE A 54 -14.74 -5.51 -1.44
C PHE A 54 -15.76 -6.56 -1.88
N GLY A 55 -15.95 -7.62 -1.10
CA GLY A 55 -16.94 -8.66 -1.37
C GLY A 55 -18.38 -8.14 -1.40
N ASN A 56 -18.74 -7.24 -0.47
CA ASN A 56 -20.07 -6.61 -0.46
C ASN A 56 -20.28 -5.74 -1.71
N ASN A 57 -19.28 -4.98 -2.14
CA ASN A 57 -19.33 -4.19 -3.36
C ASN A 57 -19.47 -5.08 -4.61
N THR A 58 -18.70 -6.17 -4.69
CA THR A 58 -18.79 -7.15 -5.78
C THR A 58 -20.16 -7.83 -5.82
N ALA A 59 -20.70 -8.25 -4.68
CA ALA A 59 -22.03 -8.85 -4.62
C ALA A 59 -23.11 -7.85 -5.07
N THR A 60 -23.01 -6.60 -4.60
CA THR A 60 -23.95 -5.53 -4.96
C THR A 60 -23.93 -5.26 -6.47
N THR A 61 -22.75 -5.12 -7.08
CA THR A 61 -22.65 -4.89 -8.53
C THR A 61 -23.12 -6.10 -9.33
N MET A 62 -22.87 -7.33 -8.86
CA MET A 62 -23.38 -8.56 -9.49
C MET A 62 -24.92 -8.57 -9.54
N PHE A 63 -25.60 -8.32 -8.41
CA PHE A 63 -27.07 -8.30 -8.38
C PHE A 63 -27.66 -7.15 -9.18
N VAL A 64 -27.07 -5.96 -9.09
CA VAL A 64 -27.55 -4.80 -9.85
C VAL A 64 -27.31 -4.97 -11.35
N GLY A 65 -26.26 -5.69 -11.74
CA GLY A 65 -26.02 -6.07 -13.14
C GLY A 65 -27.17 -6.85 -13.76
N HIS A 66 -27.88 -7.68 -12.98
CA HIS A 66 -29.07 -8.39 -13.45
C HIS A 66 -30.30 -7.49 -13.66
N LEU A 67 -30.35 -6.31 -13.05
CA LEU A 67 -31.45 -5.34 -13.22
C LEU A 67 -31.31 -4.52 -14.51
N GLY A 68 -30.09 -4.38 -15.02
CA GLY A 68 -29.79 -3.68 -16.27
C GLY A 68 -28.54 -2.80 -16.22
N ASN A 69 -28.06 -2.44 -17.41
CA ASN A 69 -26.79 -1.72 -17.57
C ASN A 69 -26.80 -0.30 -16.96
N LEU A 70 -27.96 0.38 -16.97
CA LEU A 70 -28.10 1.72 -16.40
C LEU A 70 -27.96 1.69 -14.88
N GLN A 71 -28.64 0.75 -14.23
CA GLN A 71 -28.60 0.54 -12.79
C GLN A 71 -27.19 0.14 -12.35
N LEU A 72 -26.55 -0.77 -13.09
CA LEU A 72 -25.18 -1.21 -12.82
C LEU A 72 -24.21 -0.02 -12.84
N SER A 73 -24.30 0.82 -13.87
CA SER A 73 -23.43 1.98 -14.02
C SER A 73 -23.65 3.00 -12.90
N ALA A 74 -24.90 3.30 -12.56
CA ALA A 74 -25.25 4.24 -11.50
C ALA A 74 -24.76 3.77 -10.12
N VAL A 75 -25.00 2.50 -9.78
CA VAL A 75 -24.58 1.93 -8.48
C VAL A 75 -23.05 1.82 -8.40
N SER A 76 -22.38 1.45 -9.49
CA SER A 76 -20.91 1.37 -9.51
C SER A 76 -20.26 2.73 -9.24
N ILE A 77 -20.79 3.81 -9.82
CA ILE A 77 -20.34 5.17 -9.56
C ILE A 77 -20.62 5.57 -8.10
N SER A 78 -21.82 5.27 -7.60
CA SER A 78 -22.22 5.57 -6.22
C SER A 78 -21.29 4.88 -5.20
N LEU A 79 -21.05 3.58 -5.36
CA LEU A 79 -20.16 2.81 -4.48
C LEU A 79 -18.72 3.33 -4.54
N SER A 80 -18.21 3.61 -5.74
CA SER A 80 -16.81 4.02 -5.93
C SER A 80 -16.53 5.41 -5.37
N VAL A 81 -17.47 6.36 -5.54
CA VAL A 81 -17.27 7.78 -5.20
C VAL A 81 -17.90 8.14 -3.85
N ILE A 82 -19.19 7.86 -3.67
CA ILE A 82 -19.97 8.37 -2.53
C ILE A 82 -19.67 7.56 -1.28
N CYS A 83 -19.71 6.23 -1.36
CA CYS A 83 -19.45 5.37 -0.19
C CYS A 83 -18.00 5.50 0.31
N THR A 84 -17.03 5.52 -0.61
CA THR A 84 -15.60 5.72 -0.26
C THR A 84 -15.36 7.08 0.39
N PHE A 85 -15.95 8.15 -0.15
CA PHE A 85 -15.82 9.49 0.43
C PHE A 85 -16.48 9.56 1.82
N SER A 86 -17.67 8.97 1.98
CA SER A 86 -18.40 8.96 3.24
C SER A 86 -17.61 8.23 4.34
N PHE A 87 -17.01 7.08 4.01
CA PHE A 87 -16.18 6.32 4.95
C PHE A 87 -14.93 7.12 5.38
N GLY A 88 -14.22 7.71 4.41
CA GLY A 88 -12.99 8.47 4.70
C GLY A 88 -13.22 9.79 5.43
N PHE A 89 -14.30 10.51 5.11
CA PHE A 89 -14.58 11.83 5.67
C PHE A 89 -15.37 11.76 6.98
N MET A 90 -16.38 10.89 7.09
CA MET A 90 -17.33 10.95 8.21
C MET A 90 -16.90 10.16 9.44
N GLU A 91 -16.18 9.04 9.32
CA GLU A 91 -15.82 8.23 10.49
C GLU A 91 -14.78 8.89 11.41
N GLY A 92 -13.94 9.77 10.85
CA GLY A 92 -12.92 10.50 11.61
C GLY A 92 -13.32 11.93 12.02
N TRP A 93 -14.48 12.42 11.58
CA TRP A 93 -14.87 13.82 11.78
C TRP A 93 -15.51 14.03 13.15
N THR A 94 -14.78 14.67 14.06
CA THR A 94 -15.27 15.00 15.42
C THR A 94 -15.98 16.36 15.50
N GLY A 95 -16.22 17.02 14.35
CA GLY A 95 -16.87 18.34 14.28
C GLY A 95 -16.00 19.40 13.61
N PHE A 96 -16.62 20.51 13.22
CA PHE A 96 -15.93 21.63 12.59
C PHE A 96 -15.17 22.46 13.64
N SER A 97 -13.87 22.65 13.44
CA SER A 97 -13.04 23.52 14.28
C SER A 97 -12.09 24.34 13.41
N TRP A 98 -12.11 25.67 13.58
CA TRP A 98 -11.15 26.56 12.91
C TRP A 98 -9.70 26.27 13.27
N LEU A 99 -9.46 25.61 14.42
CA LEU A 99 -8.14 25.18 14.86
C LEU A 99 -7.53 24.13 13.91
N ALA A 100 -8.35 23.34 13.21
CA ALA A 100 -7.89 22.34 12.25
C ALA A 100 -7.20 22.94 11.01
N PHE A 101 -7.43 24.23 10.74
CA PHE A 101 -6.80 24.95 9.63
C PHE A 101 -5.48 25.63 10.02
N LYS A 102 -5.13 25.68 11.31
CA LYS A 102 -3.83 26.18 11.76
C LYS A 102 -2.73 25.21 11.33
N ASP A 103 -1.72 25.70 10.61
CA ASP A 103 -0.58 24.92 10.09
C ASP A 103 -0.93 23.73 9.16
N ILE A 104 -2.13 23.75 8.53
CA ILE A 104 -2.63 22.66 7.67
C ILE A 104 -1.77 22.41 6.42
N TRP A 105 -0.94 23.38 6.01
CA TRP A 105 -0.15 23.27 4.78
C TRP A 105 0.82 22.08 4.79
N ALA A 106 1.44 21.79 5.94
CA ALA A 106 2.33 20.63 6.07
C ALA A 106 1.56 19.31 5.85
N PHE A 107 0.35 19.22 6.42
CA PHE A 107 -0.54 18.08 6.24
C PHE A 107 -1.02 17.94 4.79
N VAL A 108 -1.47 19.04 4.16
CA VAL A 108 -1.91 19.05 2.75
C VAL A 108 -0.80 18.61 1.82
N ARG A 109 0.42 19.11 2.02
CA ARG A 109 1.58 18.71 1.21
C ARG A 109 1.87 17.22 1.33
N LEU A 110 1.96 16.68 2.55
CA LEU A 110 2.19 15.24 2.77
C LEU A 110 1.06 14.38 2.19
N SER A 111 -0.19 14.83 2.32
CA SER A 111 -1.36 14.15 1.78
C SER A 111 -1.36 14.14 0.26
N LEU A 112 -1.00 15.27 -0.37
CA LEU A 112 -0.88 15.38 -1.82
C LEU A 112 0.23 14.46 -2.37
N GLU A 113 1.38 14.42 -1.70
CA GLU A 113 2.48 13.52 -2.07
C GLU A 113 2.03 12.04 -1.98
N SER A 114 1.23 11.68 -0.97
CA SER A 114 0.67 10.32 -0.83
C SER A 114 -0.36 10.01 -1.93
N ALA A 115 -1.23 10.98 -2.24
CA ALA A 115 -2.22 10.85 -3.30
C ALA A 115 -1.55 10.65 -4.67
N VAL A 116 -0.52 11.45 -4.98
CA VAL A 116 0.26 11.30 -6.22
C VAL A 116 0.93 9.94 -6.28
N MET A 117 1.60 9.51 -5.20
CA MET A 117 2.23 8.19 -5.12
C MET A 117 1.25 7.07 -5.47
N LEU A 118 0.07 7.06 -4.83
CA LEU A 118 -0.95 6.02 -5.01
C LEU A 118 -1.64 6.11 -6.39
N CYS A 119 -1.92 7.31 -6.89
CA CYS A 119 -2.45 7.50 -8.23
C CYS A 119 -1.50 6.97 -9.30
N LEU A 120 -0.19 7.22 -9.19
CA LEU A 120 0.80 6.69 -10.11
C LEU A 120 0.81 5.16 -10.13
N GLU A 121 0.59 4.50 -8.99
CA GLU A 121 0.50 3.03 -8.92
C GLU A 121 -0.76 2.49 -9.60
N ILE A 122 -1.92 3.07 -9.30
CA ILE A 122 -3.20 2.64 -9.87
C ILE A 122 -3.26 2.93 -11.37
N TRP A 123 -2.89 4.14 -11.79
CA TRP A 123 -2.93 4.54 -13.19
C TRP A 123 -1.93 3.75 -14.04
N TYR A 124 -0.82 3.32 -13.46
CA TYR A 124 0.09 2.42 -14.15
C TYR A 124 -0.63 1.14 -14.57
N MET A 125 -1.31 0.46 -13.65
CA MET A 125 -2.10 -0.75 -13.97
C MET A 125 -3.29 -0.48 -14.90
N MET A 126 -3.94 0.69 -14.81
CA MET A 126 -5.01 1.05 -15.76
C MET A 126 -4.48 1.27 -17.18
N THR A 127 -3.25 1.77 -17.30
CA THR A 127 -2.58 1.93 -18.59
C THR A 127 -2.34 0.58 -19.27
N LEU A 128 -2.11 -0.50 -18.52
CA LEU A 128 -2.02 -1.85 -19.08
C LEU A 128 -3.28 -2.20 -19.88
N ILE A 129 -4.46 -2.04 -19.26
CA ILE A 129 -5.75 -2.35 -19.90
C ILE A 129 -5.95 -1.47 -21.12
N LEU A 130 -5.76 -0.15 -20.98
CA LEU A 130 -5.92 0.83 -22.07
C LEU A 130 -4.99 0.52 -23.26
N ALA A 131 -3.73 0.19 -22.99
CA ALA A 131 -2.78 -0.17 -24.02
C ALA A 131 -3.19 -1.50 -24.67
N THR A 132 -3.56 -2.52 -23.92
CA THR A 132 -4.00 -3.79 -24.53
C THR A 132 -5.26 -3.68 -25.38
N GLY A 133 -6.13 -2.72 -25.10
CA GLY A 133 -7.35 -2.48 -25.90
C GLY A 133 -7.10 -2.01 -27.32
N HIS A 134 -5.88 -1.57 -27.65
CA HIS A 134 -5.50 -1.17 -29.01
C HIS A 134 -4.84 -2.31 -29.80
N LEU A 135 -4.74 -3.53 -29.24
CA LEU A 135 -4.24 -4.69 -29.95
C LEU A 135 -5.30 -5.25 -30.92
N SER A 136 -4.87 -5.93 -31.99
CA SER A 136 -5.79 -6.51 -32.99
C SER A 136 -6.77 -7.53 -32.41
N ASN A 137 -6.37 -8.25 -31.35
CA ASN A 137 -7.22 -9.19 -30.61
C ASN A 137 -7.67 -8.58 -29.26
N ALA A 138 -8.11 -7.32 -29.29
CA ALA A 138 -8.41 -6.52 -28.09
C ALA A 138 -9.37 -7.21 -27.13
N VAL A 139 -10.47 -7.79 -27.62
CA VAL A 139 -11.51 -8.41 -26.77
C VAL A 139 -10.93 -9.57 -25.94
N LEU A 140 -10.34 -10.56 -26.61
CA LEU A 140 -9.72 -11.71 -25.94
C LEU A 140 -8.63 -11.28 -24.95
N SER A 141 -7.82 -10.29 -25.35
CA SER A 141 -6.71 -9.75 -24.57
C SER A 141 -7.18 -9.04 -23.29
N ILE A 142 -8.17 -8.16 -23.42
CA ILE A 142 -8.76 -7.42 -22.31
C ILE A 142 -9.48 -8.37 -21.36
N ASP A 143 -10.27 -9.31 -21.88
CA ASP A 143 -11.02 -10.27 -21.06
C ASP A 143 -10.07 -11.16 -20.25
N SER A 144 -8.97 -11.61 -20.89
CA SER A 144 -7.94 -12.42 -20.20
C SER A 144 -7.25 -11.62 -19.09
N LEU A 145 -6.92 -10.36 -19.36
CA LEU A 145 -6.35 -9.46 -18.37
C LEU A 145 -7.31 -9.17 -17.23
N ALA A 146 -8.58 -8.90 -17.52
CA ALA A 146 -9.58 -8.61 -16.51
C ALA A 146 -9.69 -9.77 -15.51
N ILE A 147 -9.74 -11.02 -15.99
CA ILE A 147 -9.74 -12.20 -15.13
C ILE A 147 -8.47 -12.22 -14.25
N CYS A 148 -7.29 -12.04 -14.84
CA CYS A 148 -6.04 -12.05 -14.07
C CYS A 148 -5.96 -10.92 -13.02
N LEU A 149 -6.35 -9.71 -13.40
CA LEU A 149 -6.30 -8.53 -12.55
C LEU A 149 -7.32 -8.57 -11.41
N ASN A 150 -8.42 -9.33 -11.56
CA ASN A 150 -9.33 -9.61 -10.45
C ASN A 150 -8.64 -10.42 -9.34
N PHE A 151 -7.88 -11.47 -9.69
CA PHE A 151 -7.09 -12.22 -8.71
C PHE A 151 -6.00 -11.36 -8.06
N ASN A 152 -5.30 -10.54 -8.84
CA ASN A 152 -4.35 -9.57 -8.29
C ASN A 152 -5.06 -8.56 -7.36
N GLY A 153 -6.29 -8.16 -7.67
CA GLY A 153 -7.11 -7.28 -6.84
C GLY A 153 -7.45 -7.89 -5.48
N LEU A 154 -7.77 -9.19 -5.43
CA LEU A 154 -8.02 -9.90 -4.17
C LEU A 154 -6.80 -9.89 -3.25
N GLU A 155 -5.61 -10.16 -3.80
CA GLU A 155 -4.36 -10.06 -3.04
C GLU A 155 -4.06 -8.61 -2.61
N ALA A 156 -4.31 -7.63 -3.50
CA ALA A 156 -4.11 -6.23 -3.18
C ALA A 156 -4.91 -5.78 -1.95
N MET A 157 -6.14 -6.27 -1.75
CA MET A 157 -6.95 -5.94 -0.56
C MET A 157 -6.27 -6.35 0.75
N LEU A 158 -5.61 -7.52 0.77
CA LEU A 158 -4.81 -7.96 1.91
C LEU A 158 -3.63 -7.00 2.17
N PHE A 159 -2.90 -6.64 1.12
CA PHE A 159 -1.73 -5.77 1.25
C PHE A 159 -2.05 -4.31 1.53
N ILE A 160 -3.23 -3.81 1.15
CA ILE A 160 -3.72 -2.50 1.61
C ILE A 160 -3.91 -2.52 3.13
N GLY A 161 -4.43 -3.62 3.71
CA GLY A 161 -4.53 -3.77 5.15
C GLY A 161 -3.17 -3.81 5.86
N ILE A 162 -2.19 -4.51 5.27
CA ILE A 162 -0.80 -4.52 5.77
C ILE A 162 -0.15 -3.14 5.65
N ASN A 163 -0.36 -2.43 4.53
CA ASN A 163 0.11 -1.07 4.30
C ASN A 163 -0.38 -0.12 5.41
N ALA A 164 -1.68 -0.11 5.69
CA ALA A 164 -2.24 0.71 6.76
C ALA A 164 -1.63 0.36 8.13
N ALA A 165 -1.49 -0.93 8.43
CA ALA A 165 -0.93 -1.38 9.70
C ALA A 165 0.54 -0.98 9.87
N ILE A 166 1.39 -1.17 8.86
CA ILE A 166 2.79 -0.81 8.94
C ILE A 166 2.98 0.72 8.98
N SER A 167 2.13 1.48 8.29
CA SER A 167 2.12 2.94 8.35
C SER A 167 1.91 3.44 9.78
N VAL A 168 0.84 2.98 10.44
CA VAL A 168 0.53 3.31 11.84
C VAL A 168 1.65 2.87 12.78
N ARG A 169 2.25 1.70 12.53
CA ARG A 169 3.33 1.19 13.37
C ARG A 169 4.59 2.02 13.24
N VAL A 170 5.04 2.31 12.04
CA VAL A 170 6.23 3.13 11.81
C VAL A 170 6.03 4.53 12.35
N SER A 171 4.88 5.16 12.09
CA SER A 171 4.59 6.51 12.62
C SER A 171 4.65 6.55 14.15
N ASN A 172 4.07 5.55 14.82
CA ASN A 172 4.05 5.49 16.28
C ASN A 172 5.44 5.21 16.88
N GLU A 173 6.21 4.26 16.33
CA GLU A 173 7.55 3.97 16.86
C GLU A 173 8.53 5.13 16.59
N LEU A 174 8.39 5.85 15.48
CA LEU A 174 9.16 7.07 15.23
C LEU A 174 8.76 8.20 16.19
N GLY A 175 7.46 8.38 16.44
CA GLY A 175 6.95 9.36 17.41
C GLY A 175 7.34 9.06 18.87
N LEU A 176 7.51 7.79 19.22
CA LEU A 176 8.03 7.34 20.52
C LEU A 176 9.56 7.33 20.62
N ALA A 177 10.26 7.82 19.59
CA ALA A 177 11.72 7.82 19.51
C ALA A 177 12.37 6.43 19.66
N ARG A 178 11.76 5.39 19.06
CA ARG A 178 12.23 4.00 19.07
C ARG A 178 12.73 3.54 17.69
N PRO A 179 13.97 3.90 17.31
CA PRO A 179 14.47 3.64 15.97
C PRO A 179 14.63 2.14 15.67
N ARG A 180 14.98 1.29 16.68
CA ARG A 180 15.14 -0.14 16.45
C ARG A 180 13.79 -0.85 16.33
N ALA A 181 12.81 -0.49 17.15
CA ALA A 181 11.45 -0.98 16.99
C ALA A 181 10.86 -0.65 15.60
N ALA A 182 11.04 0.58 15.12
CA ALA A 182 10.64 0.96 13.76
C ALA A 182 11.33 0.08 12.70
N LYS A 183 12.66 -0.03 12.76
CA LYS A 183 13.47 -0.86 11.85
C LYS A 183 13.03 -2.33 11.82
N TYR A 184 12.86 -2.94 12.99
CA TYR A 184 12.46 -4.35 13.09
C TYR A 184 11.04 -4.58 12.62
N SER A 185 10.10 -3.68 12.94
CA SER A 185 8.73 -3.73 12.41
C SER A 185 8.73 -3.77 10.88
N VAL A 186 9.55 -2.93 10.25
CA VAL A 186 9.69 -2.88 8.79
C VAL A 186 10.25 -4.18 8.22
N TYR A 187 11.41 -4.64 8.70
CA TYR A 187 12.04 -5.84 8.14
C TYR A 187 11.20 -7.11 8.32
N VAL A 188 10.55 -7.26 9.47
CA VAL A 188 9.65 -8.40 9.72
C VAL A 188 8.46 -8.35 8.77
N THR A 189 7.88 -7.16 8.56
CA THR A 189 6.73 -7.00 7.66
C THR A 189 7.09 -7.26 6.21
N VAL A 190 8.22 -6.74 5.73
CA VAL A 190 8.73 -7.01 4.36
C VAL A 190 8.99 -8.51 4.16
N GLY A 191 9.61 -9.18 5.14
CA GLY A 191 9.85 -10.62 5.07
C GLY A 191 8.56 -11.45 5.03
N GLN A 192 7.54 -11.07 5.80
CA GLN A 192 6.23 -11.72 5.77
C GLN A 192 5.48 -11.47 4.47
N SER A 193 5.51 -10.24 3.98
CA SER A 193 4.91 -9.86 2.71
C SER A 193 5.51 -10.66 1.55
N LEU A 194 6.85 -10.76 1.48
CA LEU A 194 7.54 -11.62 0.50
C LEU A 194 7.09 -13.08 0.61
N LEU A 195 6.98 -13.63 1.82
CA LEU A 195 6.53 -15.01 2.00
C LEU A 195 5.09 -15.21 1.50
N ILE A 196 4.19 -14.28 1.81
CA ILE A 196 2.80 -14.32 1.33
C ILE A 196 2.77 -14.21 -0.19
N GLY A 197 3.50 -13.27 -0.78
CA GLY A 197 3.59 -13.09 -2.24
C GLY A 197 4.14 -14.33 -2.96
N ILE A 198 5.16 -15.00 -2.38
CA ILE A 198 5.67 -16.28 -2.92
C ILE A 198 4.58 -17.35 -2.87
N VAL A 199 3.85 -17.46 -1.76
CA VAL A 199 2.75 -18.43 -1.65
C VAL A 199 1.66 -18.14 -2.68
N CYS A 200 1.24 -16.88 -2.82
CA CYS A 200 0.25 -16.46 -3.81
C CYS A 200 0.71 -16.77 -5.25
N MET A 201 1.97 -16.46 -5.59
CA MET A 201 2.58 -16.81 -6.86
C MET A 201 2.54 -18.32 -7.12
N VAL A 202 2.97 -19.13 -6.15
CA VAL A 202 2.97 -20.60 -6.28
C VAL A 202 1.55 -21.13 -6.47
N VAL A 203 0.57 -20.62 -5.72
CA VAL A 203 -0.84 -21.03 -5.85
C VAL A 203 -1.37 -20.71 -7.25
N ILE A 204 -1.12 -19.51 -7.78
CA ILE A 204 -1.55 -19.14 -9.14
C ILE A 204 -0.88 -20.02 -10.20
N LEU A 205 0.42 -20.31 -10.06
CA LEU A 205 1.14 -21.15 -11.01
C LEU A 205 0.64 -22.60 -11.00
N ILE A 206 0.32 -23.17 -9.83
CA ILE A 206 -0.26 -24.51 -9.72
C ILE A 206 -1.66 -24.56 -10.31
N THR A 207 -2.46 -23.51 -10.10
CA THR A 207 -3.87 -23.45 -10.53
C THR A 207 -4.07 -22.84 -11.91
N LYS A 208 -2.98 -22.52 -12.64
CA LYS A 208 -3.00 -21.70 -13.86
C LYS A 208 -3.96 -22.18 -14.95
N ASP A 209 -4.17 -23.48 -15.05
CA ASP A 209 -4.99 -24.10 -16.08
C ASP A 209 -6.47 -24.24 -15.68
N TYR A 210 -6.82 -23.93 -14.43
CA TYR A 210 -8.15 -24.24 -13.86
C TYR A 210 -8.84 -23.03 -13.24
N PHE A 211 -8.12 -22.04 -12.70
CA PHE A 211 -8.78 -20.96 -11.97
C PHE A 211 -9.68 -20.08 -12.85
N SER A 212 -9.41 -20.03 -14.17
CA SER A 212 -10.19 -19.26 -15.14
C SER A 212 -11.58 -19.85 -15.40
N VAL A 213 -11.79 -21.15 -15.10
CA VAL A 213 -13.10 -21.82 -15.19
C VAL A 213 -14.13 -21.17 -14.27
N LEU A 214 -13.70 -20.51 -13.18
CA LEU A 214 -14.58 -19.75 -12.30
C LEU A 214 -15.22 -18.54 -12.99
N TYR A 215 -14.63 -18.03 -14.08
CA TYR A 215 -15.07 -16.82 -14.78
C TYR A 215 -15.70 -17.11 -16.14
N THR A 216 -15.28 -18.17 -16.83
CA THR A 216 -15.71 -18.41 -18.22
C THR A 216 -15.66 -19.88 -18.62
N ASN A 217 -16.56 -20.27 -19.53
CA ASN A 217 -16.57 -21.58 -20.19
C ASN A 217 -15.91 -21.56 -21.59
N ASN A 218 -15.42 -20.41 -22.05
CA ASN A 218 -14.75 -20.30 -23.35
C ASN A 218 -13.31 -20.83 -23.25
N GLU A 219 -13.02 -21.95 -23.92
CA GLU A 219 -11.70 -22.61 -23.93
C GLU A 219 -10.58 -21.71 -24.45
N GLU A 220 -10.83 -20.88 -25.47
CA GLU A 220 -9.84 -19.95 -26.03
C GLU A 220 -9.43 -18.90 -24.99
N LEU A 221 -10.42 -18.37 -24.26
CA LEU A 221 -10.19 -17.41 -23.18
C LEU A 221 -9.46 -18.07 -22.00
N GLN A 222 -9.85 -19.29 -21.61
CA GLN A 222 -9.16 -20.04 -20.55
C GLN A 222 -7.67 -20.29 -20.90
N HIS A 223 -7.39 -20.69 -22.13
CA HIS A 223 -6.01 -20.91 -22.60
C HIS A 223 -5.20 -19.60 -22.62
N SER A 224 -5.83 -18.49 -23.01
CA SER A 224 -5.20 -17.16 -22.95
C SER A 224 -4.89 -16.73 -21.50
N VAL A 225 -5.81 -16.96 -20.55
CA VAL A 225 -5.57 -16.69 -19.12
C VAL A 225 -4.45 -17.56 -18.56
N SER A 226 -4.43 -18.88 -18.83
CA SER A 226 -3.34 -19.78 -18.39
C SER A 226 -1.97 -19.30 -18.88
N ASN A 227 -1.92 -18.78 -20.10
CA ASN A 227 -0.71 -18.19 -20.69
C ASN A 227 -0.24 -16.91 -19.98
N LEU A 228 -1.16 -16.13 -19.41
CA LEU A 228 -0.87 -14.90 -18.67
C LEU A 228 -0.64 -15.15 -17.17
N ALA A 229 -1.08 -16.28 -16.64
CA ALA A 229 -0.97 -16.63 -15.21
C ALA A 229 0.47 -16.58 -14.69
N ILE A 230 1.47 -16.83 -15.54
CA ILE A 230 2.89 -16.69 -15.16
C ILE A 230 3.23 -15.23 -14.86
N LEU A 231 2.81 -14.30 -15.72
CA LEU A 231 3.00 -12.87 -15.53
C LEU A 231 2.20 -12.37 -14.32
N LEU A 232 1.00 -12.91 -14.11
CA LEU A 232 0.20 -12.67 -12.91
C LEU A 232 0.95 -13.07 -11.64
N GLY A 233 1.46 -14.30 -11.56
CA GLY A 233 2.17 -14.78 -10.37
C GLY A 233 3.40 -13.92 -10.03
N VAL A 234 4.19 -13.51 -11.03
CA VAL A 234 5.32 -12.59 -10.83
C VAL A 234 4.84 -11.20 -10.38
N THR A 235 3.73 -10.71 -10.97
CA THR A 235 3.13 -9.43 -10.59
C THR A 235 2.67 -9.44 -9.14
N MET A 236 2.01 -10.51 -8.70
CA MET A 236 1.55 -10.71 -7.33
C MET A 236 2.72 -10.71 -6.32
N LEU A 237 3.80 -11.42 -6.65
CA LEU A 237 5.02 -11.38 -5.84
C LEU A 237 5.59 -9.97 -5.69
N LEU A 238 5.74 -9.21 -6.78
CA LEU A 238 6.28 -7.85 -6.71
C LEU A 238 5.32 -6.90 -5.96
N ASN A 239 4.03 -7.02 -6.23
CA ASN A 239 2.97 -6.24 -5.59
C ASN A 239 2.77 -6.59 -4.12
N SER A 240 3.31 -7.71 -3.62
CA SER A 240 3.28 -8.00 -2.19
C SER A 240 4.13 -7.02 -1.37
N VAL A 241 5.31 -6.66 -1.89
CA VAL A 241 6.33 -5.87 -1.16
C VAL A 241 6.03 -4.39 -1.21
N GLN A 242 5.62 -3.91 -2.38
CA GLN A 242 5.48 -2.49 -2.64
C GLN A 242 4.51 -1.78 -1.67
N PRO A 243 3.30 -2.28 -1.38
CA PRO A 243 2.39 -1.64 -0.42
C PRO A 243 2.97 -1.56 0.99
N VAL A 244 3.82 -2.51 1.39
CA VAL A 244 4.52 -2.43 2.68
C VAL A 244 5.46 -1.22 2.68
N ILE A 245 6.27 -1.05 1.63
CA ILE A 245 7.21 0.07 1.55
C ILE A 245 6.46 1.41 1.45
N SER A 246 5.39 1.48 0.65
CA SER A 246 4.54 2.66 0.57
C SER A 246 3.93 3.00 1.94
N GLY A 247 3.49 1.99 2.71
CA GLY A 247 3.03 2.17 4.09
C GLY A 247 4.12 2.72 5.01
N VAL A 248 5.36 2.20 4.93
CA VAL A 248 6.51 2.73 5.67
C VAL A 248 6.82 4.18 5.27
N ALA A 249 6.68 4.50 3.98
CA ALA A 249 6.92 5.84 3.46
C ALA A 249 5.89 6.85 4.00
N ILE A 250 4.61 6.47 4.05
CA ILE A 250 3.54 7.25 4.66
C ILE A 250 3.79 7.42 6.17
N GLY A 251 4.13 6.33 6.87
CA GLY A 251 4.39 6.34 8.31
C GLY A 251 5.61 7.20 8.71
N GLY A 252 6.64 7.28 7.86
CA GLY A 252 7.81 8.15 8.07
C GLY A 252 7.68 9.55 7.44
N GLY A 253 6.65 9.82 6.64
CA GLY A 253 6.45 11.09 5.95
C GLY A 253 7.48 11.37 4.84
N TRP A 254 7.84 10.36 4.06
CA TRP A 254 8.81 10.42 2.96
C TRP A 254 8.26 9.81 1.66
N GLN A 255 6.94 9.71 1.53
CA GLN A 255 6.22 9.25 0.34
C GLN A 255 6.53 10.05 -0.94
N GLY A 256 6.95 11.31 -0.84
CA GLY A 256 7.39 12.09 -2.01
C GLY A 256 8.57 11.42 -2.75
N LEU A 257 9.52 10.82 -2.02
CA LEU A 257 10.61 10.05 -2.62
C LEU A 257 10.07 8.86 -3.42
N VAL A 258 9.09 8.14 -2.84
CA VAL A 258 8.46 6.99 -3.50
C VAL A 258 7.72 7.43 -4.76
N ALA A 259 7.02 8.56 -4.74
CA ALA A 259 6.37 9.12 -5.93
C ALA A 259 7.37 9.41 -7.06
N TYR A 260 8.55 9.99 -6.76
CA TYR A 260 9.59 10.20 -7.77
C TYR A 260 10.14 8.89 -8.34
N VAL A 261 10.38 7.89 -7.49
CA VAL A 261 10.83 6.56 -7.94
C VAL A 261 9.76 5.90 -8.83
N ASN A 262 8.48 5.99 -8.45
CA ASN A 262 7.35 5.48 -9.24
C ASN A 262 7.32 6.17 -10.61
N LEU A 263 7.43 7.50 -10.67
CA LEU A 263 7.44 8.23 -11.93
C LEU A 263 8.54 7.74 -12.88
N GLY A 264 9.77 7.60 -12.38
CA GLY A 264 10.91 7.13 -13.16
C GLY A 264 10.76 5.68 -13.61
N CYS A 265 10.44 4.77 -12.70
CA CYS A 265 10.42 3.35 -13.03
C CYS A 265 9.21 2.97 -13.88
N TYR A 266 8.04 3.53 -13.59
CA TYR A 266 6.80 3.17 -14.27
C TYR A 266 6.65 3.87 -15.60
N TYR A 267 6.81 5.20 -15.62
CA TYR A 267 6.44 6.00 -16.79
C TYR A 267 7.60 6.30 -17.72
N ILE A 268 8.84 6.36 -17.21
CA ILE A 268 10.02 6.58 -18.05
C ILE A 268 10.59 5.27 -18.59
N ILE A 269 10.52 4.18 -17.80
CA ILE A 269 11.13 2.90 -18.16
C ILE A 269 10.08 1.86 -18.53
N GLY A 270 9.22 1.47 -17.59
CA GLY A 270 8.35 0.31 -17.76
C GLY A 270 7.27 0.49 -18.84
N LEU A 271 6.63 1.66 -18.90
CA LEU A 271 5.58 1.93 -19.90
C LEU A 271 6.15 2.00 -21.33
N PRO A 272 7.21 2.77 -21.62
CA PRO A 272 7.85 2.74 -22.93
C PRO A 272 8.34 1.34 -23.33
N LEU A 273 8.92 0.59 -22.39
CA LEU A 273 9.34 -0.78 -22.64
C LEU A 273 8.15 -1.70 -22.96
N GLY A 274 7.05 -1.57 -22.22
CA GLY A 274 5.81 -2.31 -22.47
C GLY A 274 5.22 -2.01 -23.86
N ILE A 275 5.16 -0.74 -24.24
CA ILE A 275 4.71 -0.32 -25.57
C ILE A 275 5.62 -0.89 -26.66
N LEU A 276 6.95 -0.81 -26.48
CA LEU A 276 7.93 -1.33 -27.43
C LEU A 276 7.75 -2.85 -27.61
N LEU A 277 7.71 -3.61 -26.52
CA LEU A 277 7.58 -5.07 -26.59
C LEU A 277 6.20 -5.50 -27.10
N GLY A 278 5.14 -4.79 -26.71
CA GLY A 278 3.77 -5.10 -27.12
C GLY A 278 3.52 -4.88 -28.60
N TYR A 279 3.84 -3.67 -29.10
CA TYR A 279 3.48 -3.24 -30.45
C TYR A 279 4.61 -3.43 -31.47
N VAL A 280 5.85 -3.06 -31.12
CA VAL A 280 6.98 -3.11 -32.06
C VAL A 280 7.52 -4.53 -32.19
N ALA A 281 7.77 -5.20 -31.06
CA ALA A 281 8.20 -6.60 -31.06
C ALA A 281 7.03 -7.59 -31.29
N LYS A 282 5.79 -7.08 -31.36
CA LYS A 282 4.56 -7.85 -31.59
C LYS A 282 4.32 -8.99 -30.59
N TRP A 283 4.77 -8.83 -29.34
CA TRP A 283 4.50 -9.80 -28.27
C TRP A 283 3.11 -9.60 -27.62
N GLY A 284 2.32 -8.64 -28.11
CA GLY A 284 0.96 -8.38 -27.67
C GLY A 284 0.88 -8.10 -26.16
N VAL A 285 -0.14 -8.65 -25.49
CA VAL A 285 -0.36 -8.46 -24.05
C VAL A 285 0.84 -8.88 -23.21
N LYS A 286 1.49 -9.99 -23.57
CA LYS A 286 2.67 -10.50 -22.85
C LYS A 286 3.83 -9.50 -22.90
N GLY A 287 3.99 -8.81 -24.03
CA GLY A 287 4.98 -7.75 -24.20
C GLY A 287 4.67 -6.52 -23.34
N ILE A 288 3.42 -6.03 -23.39
CA ILE A 288 3.00 -4.85 -22.62
C ILE A 288 3.15 -5.12 -21.12
N TRP A 289 2.54 -6.20 -20.64
CA TRP A 289 2.58 -6.54 -19.23
C TRP A 289 3.99 -6.90 -18.77
N GLY A 290 4.76 -7.65 -19.56
CA GLY A 290 6.15 -7.97 -19.26
C GLY A 290 7.04 -6.73 -19.13
N GLY A 291 6.93 -5.77 -20.05
CA GLY A 291 7.67 -4.51 -19.96
C GLY A 291 7.27 -3.68 -18.73
N MET A 292 6.00 -3.72 -18.35
CA MET A 292 5.55 -3.05 -17.13
C MET A 292 6.05 -3.74 -15.85
N ILE A 293 6.08 -5.07 -15.82
CA ILE A 293 6.69 -5.84 -14.71
C ILE A 293 8.15 -5.46 -14.52
N CYS A 294 8.91 -5.19 -15.59
CA CYS A 294 10.28 -4.69 -15.47
C CYS A 294 10.34 -3.33 -14.73
N GLY A 295 9.39 -2.43 -15.00
CA GLY A 295 9.25 -1.17 -14.27
C GLY A 295 8.95 -1.40 -12.79
N THR A 296 8.02 -2.29 -12.47
CA THR A 296 7.69 -2.70 -11.09
C THR A 296 8.88 -3.34 -10.37
N ALA A 297 9.60 -4.23 -11.03
CA ALA A 297 10.77 -4.90 -10.47
C ALA A 297 11.89 -3.90 -10.16
N LEU A 298 12.17 -2.97 -11.08
CA LEU A 298 13.17 -1.91 -10.87
C LEU A 298 12.76 -0.99 -9.71
N GLN A 299 11.50 -0.57 -9.65
CA GLN A 299 10.96 0.23 -8.57
C GLN A 299 11.13 -0.48 -7.22
N THR A 300 10.75 -1.75 -7.15
CA THR A 300 10.82 -2.55 -5.92
C THR A 300 12.27 -2.68 -5.46
N LEU A 301 13.20 -2.91 -6.39
CA LEU A 301 14.64 -2.98 -6.10
C LEU A 301 15.16 -1.65 -5.53
N LEU A 302 14.86 -0.52 -6.18
CA LEU A 302 15.31 0.80 -5.72
C LEU A 302 14.75 1.13 -4.34
N LEU A 303 13.47 0.87 -4.11
CA LEU A 303 12.84 1.10 -2.80
C LEU A 303 13.39 0.19 -1.71
N MET A 304 13.70 -1.08 -2.02
CA MET A 304 14.37 -1.98 -1.08
C MET A 304 15.77 -1.48 -0.72
N ILE A 305 16.54 -0.95 -1.68
CA ILE A 305 17.84 -0.33 -1.43
C ILE A 305 17.70 0.90 -0.52
N VAL A 306 16.73 1.75 -0.82
CA VAL A 306 16.42 2.94 -0.02
C VAL A 306 16.10 2.54 1.42
N LEU A 307 15.21 1.57 1.62
CA LEU A 307 14.82 1.04 2.93
C LEU A 307 15.99 0.43 3.71
N TYR A 308 16.89 -0.27 3.01
CA TYR A 308 18.10 -0.83 3.61
C TYR A 308 19.09 0.26 4.05
N ARG A 309 19.17 1.36 3.29
CA ARG A 309 20.05 2.51 3.56
C ARG A 309 19.46 3.51 4.56
N THR A 310 18.17 3.41 4.90
CA THR A 310 17.51 4.31 5.85
C THR A 310 18.19 4.28 7.22
N ASN A 311 18.63 5.46 7.67
CA ASN A 311 19.13 5.64 9.02
C ASN A 311 17.98 5.97 9.96
N TRP A 312 17.46 4.94 10.63
CA TRP A 312 16.33 5.04 11.54
C TRP A 312 16.54 6.01 12.70
N ASN A 313 17.78 6.23 13.16
CA ASN A 313 18.07 7.24 14.19
C ASN A 313 17.83 8.65 13.65
N LYS A 314 18.23 8.90 12.40
CA LYS A 314 18.01 10.18 11.73
C LYS A 314 16.53 10.42 11.44
N GLU A 315 15.77 9.37 11.09
CA GLU A 315 14.31 9.49 10.90
C GLU A 315 13.57 9.86 12.20
N VAL A 316 14.00 9.30 13.34
CA VAL A 316 13.49 9.69 14.66
C VAL A 316 13.80 11.16 14.97
N GLU A 317 15.03 11.62 14.69
CA GLU A 317 15.42 13.03 14.87
C GLU A 317 14.53 13.96 14.02
N GLN A 318 14.34 13.63 12.74
CA GLN A 318 13.49 14.40 11.85
C GLN A 318 12.02 14.42 12.29
N THR A 319 11.50 13.29 12.77
CA THR A 319 10.13 13.19 13.29
C THR A 319 9.98 14.04 14.55
N THR A 320 10.97 14.02 15.44
CA THR A 320 10.99 14.84 16.64
C THR A 320 10.97 16.34 16.30
N ASP A 321 11.77 16.76 15.31
CA ASP A 321 11.78 18.15 14.84
C ASP A 321 10.46 18.57 14.19
N ARG A 322 9.82 17.68 13.41
CA ARG A 322 8.48 17.90 12.84
C ARG A 322 7.44 18.07 13.96
N MET A 323 7.47 17.20 14.98
CA MET A 323 6.56 17.30 16.12
C MET A 323 6.75 18.59 16.91
N LYS A 324 8.00 19.03 17.15
CA LYS A 324 8.29 20.30 17.83
C LYS A 324 7.73 21.51 17.07
N LYS A 325 7.84 21.51 15.73
CA LYS A 325 7.26 22.57 14.90
C LYS A 325 5.72 22.57 14.94
N TRP A 326 5.10 21.39 15.07
CA TRP A 326 3.64 21.23 15.06
C TRP A 326 2.99 21.40 16.44
N ALA A 327 3.71 21.12 17.54
CA ALA A 327 3.23 21.33 18.90
C ALA A 327 3.16 22.82 19.29
N GLY A 328 3.64 23.73 18.43
CA GLY A 328 3.73 25.16 18.70
C GLY A 328 4.90 25.50 19.62
N GLN A 329 5.54 26.64 19.37
CA GLN A 329 6.52 27.25 20.29
C GLN A 329 5.86 27.81 21.57
N ASP A 330 4.55 27.67 21.74
CA ASP A 330 3.77 28.31 22.82
C ASP A 330 3.41 27.38 23.99
N TYR A 331 4.04 26.20 24.11
CA TYR A 331 3.94 25.39 25.34
C TYR A 331 5.01 25.75 26.39
N GLY A 332 5.74 26.85 26.17
CA GLY A 332 6.94 27.21 26.93
C GLY A 332 6.75 28.22 28.06
N ASP A 333 5.71 29.06 28.05
CA ASP A 333 5.66 30.23 28.95
C ASP A 333 4.49 30.25 29.94
N GLU A 334 3.42 29.46 29.77
CA GLU A 334 2.26 29.50 30.70
C GLU A 334 2.29 28.46 31.84
N GLU A 335 3.07 27.38 31.73
CA GLU A 335 3.13 26.35 32.80
C GLU A 335 4.31 26.52 33.78
N ILE A 336 5.30 27.38 33.46
CA ILE A 336 6.40 27.70 34.39
C ILE A 336 5.97 28.79 35.40
N ALA A 337 4.98 29.62 35.06
CA ALA A 337 4.43 30.64 35.98
C ALA A 337 3.41 30.09 37.00
N ALA A 338 2.83 28.90 36.77
CA ALA A 338 1.85 28.30 37.69
C ALA A 338 2.46 27.45 38.83
N VAL A 339 3.80 27.35 38.89
CA VAL A 339 4.54 26.67 39.98
C VAL A 339 5.32 27.67 40.85
N SER A 340 5.14 28.97 40.64
CA SER A 340 5.85 30.00 41.41
C SER A 340 4.99 31.19 41.86
N VAL A 341 3.75 30.96 42.32
CA VAL A 341 3.11 31.66 43.46
C VAL A 341 2.07 30.73 44.09
#